data_AF-A0A6P4DB53-F1
#
_entry.id   AF-A0A6P4DB53-F1
#
_cell.length_a   1.000
_cell.length_b   1.000
_cell.length_c   1.000
_cell.angle_alpha   90.00
_cell.angle_beta   90.00
_cell.angle_gamma   90.00
#
_symmetry.space_group_name_H-M   'P 1'
#
loop_
_entity.id
_entity.type
_entity.pdbx_description
1 polymer ?
#
loop_
_entity_poly.entity_id
_entity_poly.type
_entity_poly.pdbx_seq_one_letter_code
_entity_poly.pdbx_strand_id
1 'polypeptide(L)'
;MESTSFIAHDFVFDPAKWPRAQMEEDFLKLSQTFKAMRSVVRVPALDPKYKIAVLASKQDHCLVDLLHGWQDGRLPVDITCVISNHHRASNTHVIRFLERHGIPYHCLSTTKEEKREGEILELVQNTDFLVLARYMQILSRNFLRSYGNDIINIHHGLLPSFKGSHPSKQAFEAGVKLIGATSHFVTEELDEGPIIEQMVERVSHKDNLQSFVQKSENLEKQCLRSAIRSYCELRVLPYEEKKTVVF
;
A
#
# COMPACT_ATOMS: atom_id res chain seq x y z
N MET A 1 -2.49 -11.34 -31.52
CA MET A 1 -2.15 -10.82 -30.19
C MET A 1 -1.57 -9.45 -30.41
N GLU A 2 -2.26 -8.41 -29.95
CA GLU A 2 -1.65 -7.08 -29.88
C GLU A 2 -0.54 -7.14 -28.83
N SER A 3 0.68 -6.76 -29.21
CA SER A 3 1.83 -6.75 -28.31
C SER A 3 1.79 -5.50 -27.44
N THR A 4 1.40 -5.64 -26.17
CA THR A 4 1.49 -4.55 -25.19
C THR A 4 2.97 -4.32 -24.83
N SER A 5 3.42 -3.07 -24.85
CA SER A 5 4.78 -2.67 -24.49
C SER A 5 4.77 -1.78 -23.25
N PHE A 6 5.77 -1.95 -22.39
CA PHE A 6 5.95 -1.18 -21.15
C PHE A 6 7.31 -0.51 -21.17
N ILE A 7 7.35 0.77 -20.80
CA ILE A 7 8.57 1.57 -20.80
C ILE A 7 8.59 2.41 -19.53
N ALA A 8 9.72 2.39 -18.82
CA ALA A 8 10.03 3.30 -17.73
C ALA A 8 11.44 3.86 -17.94
N HIS A 9 11.57 5.17 -17.81
CA HIS A 9 12.84 5.87 -18.00
C HIS A 9 13.02 6.95 -16.93
N ASP A 10 14.14 6.89 -16.24
CA ASP A 10 14.66 7.97 -15.42
C ASP A 10 15.61 8.80 -16.29
N PHE A 11 15.39 10.12 -16.36
CA PHE A 11 16.24 11.02 -17.12
C PHE A 11 16.40 12.36 -16.41
N VAL A 12 17.52 13.04 -16.70
CA VAL A 12 17.78 14.42 -16.24
C VAL A 12 17.38 15.37 -17.36
N PHE A 13 16.78 16.50 -17.01
CA PHE A 13 16.41 17.54 -17.95
C PHE A 13 16.75 18.93 -17.42
N ASP A 14 16.82 19.91 -18.32
CA ASP A 14 17.02 21.32 -17.99
C ASP A 14 15.65 22.02 -17.92
N PRO A 15 15.16 22.42 -16.73
CA PRO A 15 13.83 23.02 -16.58
C PRO A 15 13.72 24.39 -17.27
N ALA A 16 14.84 25.06 -17.59
CA ALA A 16 14.82 26.30 -18.35
C ALA A 16 14.56 26.06 -19.84
N LYS A 17 14.98 24.91 -20.37
CA LYS A 17 14.79 24.53 -21.79
C LYS A 17 13.53 23.70 -22.01
N TRP A 18 13.11 22.93 -21.02
CA TRP A 18 11.92 22.10 -21.08
C TRP A 18 11.05 22.30 -19.83
N PRO A 19 10.28 23.40 -19.78
CA PRO A 19 9.42 23.71 -18.64
C PRO A 19 8.35 22.64 -18.40
N ARG A 20 7.87 22.54 -17.15
CA ARG A 20 6.91 21.51 -16.71
C ARG A 20 5.64 21.43 -17.58
N ALA A 21 5.09 22.58 -17.99
CA ALA A 21 3.91 22.64 -18.84
C ALA A 21 4.16 22.10 -20.26
N GLN A 22 5.35 22.38 -20.83
CA GLN A 22 5.74 21.85 -22.14
C GLN A 22 5.95 20.34 -22.07
N MET A 23 6.59 19.85 -21.02
CA MET A 23 6.77 18.42 -20.78
C MET A 23 5.41 17.69 -20.72
N GLU A 24 4.44 18.27 -20.01
CA GLU A 24 3.07 17.75 -19.94
C GLU A 24 2.42 17.62 -21.33
N GLU A 25 2.54 18.65 -22.17
CA GLU A 25 2.03 18.65 -23.53
C GLU A 25 2.72 17.60 -24.41
N ASP A 26 4.04 17.47 -24.29
CA ASP A 26 4.84 16.53 -25.08
C ASP A 26 4.53 15.08 -24.73
N PHE A 27 4.43 14.76 -23.43
CA PHE A 27 4.02 13.42 -22.98
C PHE A 27 2.56 13.09 -23.33
N LEU A 28 1.68 14.10 -23.38
CA LEU A 28 0.32 13.92 -23.90
C LEU A 28 0.32 13.58 -25.39
N LYS A 29 1.12 14.30 -26.21
CA LYS A 29 1.27 14.01 -27.65
C LYS A 29 1.82 12.61 -27.89
N LEU A 30 2.84 12.19 -27.13
CA LEU A 30 3.38 10.84 -27.19
C LEU A 30 2.32 9.80 -26.82
N SER A 31 1.59 10.03 -25.72
CA SER A 31 0.50 9.14 -25.29
C SER A 31 -0.55 8.96 -26.38
N GLN A 32 -0.94 10.03 -27.07
CA GLN A 32 -1.92 9.98 -28.16
C GLN A 32 -1.38 9.27 -29.40
N THR A 33 -0.12 9.55 -29.76
CA THR A 33 0.54 8.97 -30.94
C THR A 33 0.66 7.46 -30.82
N PHE A 34 1.03 6.96 -29.64
CA PHE A 34 1.18 5.53 -29.38
C PHE A 34 -0.08 4.87 -28.82
N LYS A 35 -1.18 5.62 -28.65
CA LYS A 35 -2.42 5.16 -28.01
C LYS A 35 -2.14 4.48 -26.66
N ALA A 36 -1.26 5.09 -25.87
CA ALA A 36 -0.84 4.53 -24.59
C ALA A 36 -2.03 4.43 -23.64
N MET A 37 -2.22 3.26 -23.03
CA MET A 37 -3.25 3.06 -22.01
C MET A 37 -3.03 3.92 -20.77
N ARG A 38 -1.76 4.19 -20.46
CA ARG A 38 -1.32 5.03 -19.34
C ARG A 38 0.00 5.69 -19.70
N SER A 39 0.09 7.00 -19.47
CA SER A 39 1.32 7.79 -19.61
C SER A 39 1.41 8.70 -18.39
N VAL A 40 2.46 8.54 -17.59
CA VAL A 40 2.67 9.33 -16.38
C VAL A 40 4.12 9.78 -16.39
N VAL A 41 4.33 11.08 -16.25
CA VAL A 41 5.64 11.67 -16.01
C VAL A 41 5.59 12.35 -14.65
N ARG A 42 6.66 12.19 -13.88
CA ARG A 42 6.81 12.87 -12.60
C ARG A 42 8.16 13.53 -12.46
N VAL A 43 8.14 14.72 -11.87
CA VAL A 43 9.30 15.51 -11.47
C VAL A 43 9.25 15.67 -9.95
N PRO A 44 9.93 14.82 -9.16
CA PRO A 44 9.83 14.82 -7.70
C PRO A 44 10.09 16.17 -7.01
N ALA A 45 10.89 17.04 -7.63
CA ALA A 45 11.19 18.37 -7.10
C ALA A 45 10.07 19.41 -7.32
N LEU A 46 9.14 19.16 -8.25
CA LEU A 46 8.08 20.09 -8.64
C LEU A 46 6.68 19.55 -8.31
N ASP A 47 6.48 18.25 -8.48
CA ASP A 47 5.17 17.64 -8.29
C ASP A 47 4.92 17.33 -6.81
N PRO A 48 3.67 17.50 -6.33
CA PRO A 48 3.32 17.17 -4.96
C PRO A 48 3.59 15.68 -4.66
N LYS A 49 3.83 15.38 -3.38
CA LYS A 49 3.85 13.99 -2.93
C LYS A 49 2.44 13.40 -3.05
N TYR A 50 2.37 12.08 -3.17
CA TYR A 50 1.10 11.39 -3.14
C TYR A 50 0.47 11.53 -1.75
N LYS A 51 -0.80 11.96 -1.72
CA LYS A 51 -1.61 12.04 -0.51
C LYS A 51 -2.24 10.68 -0.24
N ILE A 52 -1.98 10.12 0.93
CA ILE A 52 -2.50 8.81 1.31
C ILE A 52 -3.26 8.87 2.63
N ALA A 53 -4.28 8.03 2.77
CA ALA A 53 -4.81 7.64 4.07
C ALA A 53 -4.40 6.20 4.39
N VAL A 54 -4.08 5.95 5.66
CA VAL A 54 -3.67 4.62 6.13
C VAL A 54 -4.79 4.03 6.98
N LEU A 55 -5.31 2.87 6.56
CA LEU A 55 -6.30 2.11 7.32
C LEU A 55 -5.58 1.04 8.13
N ALA A 56 -5.91 0.92 9.42
CA ALA A 56 -5.30 -0.05 10.32
C ALA A 56 -6.33 -0.64 11.31
N SER A 57 -6.13 -1.89 11.72
CA SER A 57 -6.94 -2.51 12.78
C SER A 57 -6.19 -2.50 14.12
N LYS A 58 -6.04 -3.67 14.79
CA LYS A 58 -5.40 -3.78 16.11
C LYS A 58 -3.88 -3.90 16.05
N GLN A 59 -3.34 -4.43 14.95
CA GLN A 59 -1.91 -4.67 14.81
C GLN A 59 -1.23 -3.41 14.32
N ASP A 60 -0.14 -3.02 15.00
CA ASP A 60 0.47 -1.71 14.83
C ASP A 60 1.71 -1.74 13.96
N HIS A 61 2.35 -2.90 13.81
CA HIS A 61 3.71 -3.00 13.28
C HIS A 61 3.85 -2.35 11.90
N CYS A 62 2.93 -2.60 10.96
CA CYS A 62 2.96 -1.95 9.64
C CYS A 62 2.69 -0.45 9.74
N LEU A 63 1.68 -0.02 10.51
CA LEU A 63 1.37 1.41 10.69
C LEU A 63 2.57 2.16 11.28
N VAL A 64 3.18 1.61 12.33
CA VAL A 64 4.33 2.20 13.02
C VAL A 64 5.54 2.30 12.10
N ASP A 65 5.85 1.26 11.31
CA ASP A 65 6.96 1.32 10.34
C ASP A 65 6.74 2.38 9.26
N LEU A 66 5.50 2.49 8.75
CA LEU A 66 5.15 3.51 7.77
C LEU A 66 5.27 4.93 8.33
N LEU A 67 4.74 5.16 9.54
CA LEU A 67 4.82 6.46 10.21
C LEU A 67 6.28 6.87 10.49
N HIS A 68 7.10 5.95 10.99
CA HIS A 68 8.53 6.21 11.20
C HIS A 68 9.27 6.43 9.88
N GLY A 69 9.02 5.61 8.85
CA GLY A 69 9.60 5.79 7.53
C GLY A 69 9.22 7.13 6.89
N TRP A 70 7.98 7.58 7.10
CA TRP A 70 7.51 8.89 6.66
C TRP A 70 8.22 10.03 7.40
N GLN A 71 8.32 9.97 8.74
CA GLN A 71 9.01 10.98 9.54
C GLN A 71 10.49 11.11 9.15
N ASP A 72 11.15 10.00 8.83
CA ASP A 72 12.54 9.97 8.40
C ASP A 72 12.74 10.44 6.94
N GLY A 73 11.67 10.78 6.22
CA GLY A 73 11.71 11.15 4.80
C GLY A 73 11.99 9.98 3.85
N ARG A 74 11.92 8.74 4.33
CA ARG A 74 12.15 7.50 3.55
C ARG A 74 10.91 7.05 2.76
N LEU A 75 9.74 7.60 3.06
CA LEU A 75 8.50 7.33 2.34
C LEU A 75 8.01 8.61 1.62
N PRO A 76 7.98 8.65 0.27
CA PRO A 76 7.72 9.86 -0.51
C PRO A 76 6.21 10.18 -0.64
N VAL A 77 5.50 10.21 0.49
CA VAL A 77 4.05 10.44 0.57
C VAL A 77 3.72 11.51 1.61
N ASP A 78 2.51 12.06 1.53
CA ASP A 78 1.89 12.88 2.56
C ASP A 78 0.73 12.10 3.18
N ILE A 79 0.85 11.78 4.47
CA ILE A 79 -0.19 11.02 5.20
C ILE A 79 -1.27 12.01 5.65
N THR A 80 -2.45 11.91 5.06
CA THR A 80 -3.58 12.82 5.33
C THR A 80 -4.31 12.47 6.61
N CYS A 81 -4.48 11.19 6.92
CA CYS A 81 -5.06 10.69 8.16
C CYS A 81 -4.78 9.20 8.36
N VAL A 82 -5.03 8.73 9.58
CA VAL A 82 -5.11 7.31 9.93
C VAL A 82 -6.54 6.96 10.31
N ILE A 83 -7.10 5.94 9.68
CA ILE A 83 -8.46 5.47 9.93
C ILE A 83 -8.39 4.08 10.55
N SER A 84 -9.16 3.83 11.61
CA SER A 84 -9.16 2.54 12.28
C SER A 84 -10.54 2.14 12.75
N ASN A 85 -10.81 0.83 12.70
CA ASN A 85 -12.03 0.24 13.24
C ASN A 85 -11.94 -0.06 14.76
N HIS A 86 -10.88 0.39 15.43
CA HIS A 86 -10.68 0.22 16.86
C HIS A 86 -10.29 1.54 17.51
N HIS A 87 -10.80 1.79 18.72
CA HIS A 87 -10.34 2.91 19.51
C HIS A 87 -8.93 2.66 20.05
N ARG A 88 -8.10 3.71 20.08
CA ARG A 88 -6.79 3.73 20.71
C ARG A 88 -6.78 4.80 21.78
N ALA A 89 -6.36 4.43 22.99
CA ALA A 89 -6.24 5.38 24.08
C ALA A 89 -5.22 6.49 23.74
N SER A 90 -5.48 7.70 24.22
CA SER A 90 -4.67 8.89 23.91
C SER A 90 -3.21 8.78 24.34
N ASN A 91 -2.90 7.91 25.31
CA ASN A 91 -1.53 7.70 25.79
C ASN A 91 -0.72 6.66 25.00
N THR A 92 -1.29 6.05 23.96
CA THR A 92 -0.55 5.09 23.13
C THR A 92 0.52 5.78 22.28
N HIS A 93 1.59 5.05 21.96
CA HIS A 93 2.69 5.57 21.15
C HIS A 93 2.23 6.05 19.76
N VAL A 94 1.30 5.32 19.12
CA VAL A 94 0.69 5.71 17.83
C VAL A 94 -0.05 7.05 17.96
N ILE A 95 -0.97 7.20 18.91
CA ILE A 95 -1.75 8.43 19.03
C ILE A 95 -0.86 9.63 19.34
N ARG A 96 0.09 9.48 20.27
CA ARG A 96 1.08 10.54 20.56
C ARG A 96 1.91 10.94 19.34
N PHE A 97 2.27 9.96 18.50
CA PHE A 97 2.99 10.23 17.26
C PHE A 97 2.13 11.06 16.31
N LEU A 98 0.88 10.65 16.09
CA LEU A 98 -0.05 11.30 15.18
C LEU A 98 -0.35 12.74 15.65
N GLU A 99 -0.66 12.94 16.92
CA GLU A 99 -0.88 14.26 17.53
C GLU A 99 0.33 15.19 17.38
N ARG A 100 1.54 14.69 17.65
CA ARG A 100 2.78 15.46 17.50
C ARG A 100 2.99 15.97 16.07
N HIS A 101 2.56 15.22 15.07
CA HIS A 101 2.73 15.56 13.66
C HIS A 101 1.46 16.15 13.03
N GLY A 102 0.40 16.37 13.81
CA GLY A 102 -0.86 16.92 13.31
C GLY A 102 -1.59 16.00 12.32
N ILE A 103 -1.37 14.68 12.39
CA ILE A 103 -2.06 13.69 11.54
C ILE A 103 -3.36 13.27 12.24
N PRO A 104 -4.54 13.52 11.67
CA PRO A 104 -5.81 13.10 12.24
C PRO A 104 -5.93 11.58 12.40
N TYR A 105 -6.50 11.15 13.52
CA TYR A 105 -6.89 9.76 13.77
C TYR A 105 -8.40 9.63 13.85
N HIS A 106 -8.99 8.80 12.98
CA HIS A 106 -10.44 8.57 12.93
C HIS A 106 -10.76 7.14 13.39
N CYS A 107 -11.49 7.03 14.50
CA CYS A 107 -12.00 5.76 14.99
C CYS A 107 -13.42 5.51 14.45
N LEU A 108 -13.53 4.68 13.41
CA LEU A 108 -14.78 4.28 12.81
C LEU A 108 -15.07 2.82 13.18
N SER A 109 -15.59 2.60 14.38
CA SER A 109 -15.93 1.26 14.88
C SER A 109 -16.88 0.54 13.92
N THR A 110 -16.49 -0.64 13.45
CA THR A 110 -17.29 -1.46 12.53
C THR A 110 -17.88 -2.67 13.25
N THR A 111 -19.12 -3.02 12.94
CA THR A 111 -19.72 -4.32 13.31
C THR A 111 -19.87 -5.19 12.05
N LYS A 112 -20.41 -6.40 12.21
CA LYS A 112 -20.74 -7.24 11.03
C LYS A 112 -21.83 -6.60 10.18
N GLU A 113 -22.76 -5.87 10.79
CA GLU A 113 -23.85 -5.19 10.09
C GLU A 113 -23.46 -3.81 9.56
N GLU A 114 -22.49 -3.11 10.18
CA GLU A 114 -22.17 -1.71 9.88
C GLU A 114 -20.67 -1.51 9.62
N LYS A 115 -20.31 -1.31 8.35
CA LYS A 115 -18.90 -1.13 7.92
C LYS A 115 -18.42 0.33 7.88
N ARG A 116 -19.32 1.31 8.07
CA ARG A 116 -19.06 2.77 8.02
C ARG A 116 -18.27 3.23 6.78
N GLU A 117 -18.40 2.51 5.66
CA GLU A 117 -17.66 2.76 4.41
C GLU A 117 -17.97 4.15 3.81
N GLY A 118 -19.18 4.67 3.99
CA GLY A 118 -19.54 6.03 3.55
C GLY A 118 -18.70 7.11 4.23
N GLU A 119 -18.46 6.98 5.53
CA GLU A 119 -17.63 7.93 6.28
C GLU A 119 -16.16 7.80 5.93
N ILE A 120 -15.69 6.56 5.66
CA ILE A 120 -14.34 6.37 5.13
C ILE A 120 -14.21 7.13 3.80
N LEU A 121 -15.16 6.99 2.88
CA LEU A 121 -15.14 7.68 1.57
C LEU A 121 -15.06 9.21 1.72
N GLU A 122 -15.81 9.80 2.63
CA GLU A 122 -15.77 11.24 2.90
C GLU A 122 -14.37 11.72 3.33
N LEU A 123 -13.69 10.94 4.17
CA LEU A 123 -12.34 11.24 4.66
C LEU A 123 -11.26 11.08 3.59
N VAL A 124 -11.46 10.17 2.63
CA VAL A 124 -10.42 9.78 1.66
C VAL A 124 -10.58 10.38 0.27
N GLN A 125 -11.65 11.13 0.00
CA GLN A 125 -11.97 11.69 -1.33
C GLN A 125 -10.81 12.46 -2.01
N ASN A 126 -9.90 13.05 -1.24
CA ASN A 126 -8.77 13.85 -1.74
C ASN A 126 -7.42 13.12 -1.65
N THR A 127 -7.44 11.79 -1.55
CA THR A 127 -6.24 10.94 -1.52
C THR A 127 -5.99 10.31 -2.88
N ASP A 128 -4.72 10.13 -3.23
CA ASP A 128 -4.29 9.53 -4.49
C ASP A 128 -4.37 7.99 -4.45
N PHE A 129 -4.14 7.40 -3.27
CA PHE A 129 -4.35 5.96 -3.02
C PHE A 129 -4.49 5.67 -1.51
N LEU A 130 -5.00 4.49 -1.17
CA LEU A 130 -5.08 4.01 0.20
C LEU A 130 -4.04 2.95 0.52
N VAL A 131 -3.67 2.87 1.80
CA VAL A 131 -2.83 1.80 2.32
C VAL A 131 -3.57 1.06 3.42
N LEU A 132 -3.77 -0.25 3.24
CA LEU A 132 -4.30 -1.13 4.28
C LEU A 132 -3.13 -1.71 5.08
N ALA A 133 -2.74 -1.02 6.15
CA ALA A 133 -1.68 -1.48 7.06
C ALA A 133 -2.26 -2.50 8.06
N ARG A 134 -2.47 -3.75 7.59
CA ARG A 134 -3.12 -4.82 8.35
C ARG A 134 -4.54 -4.42 8.80
N TYR A 135 -5.28 -3.79 7.90
CA TYR A 135 -6.72 -3.56 8.08
C TYR A 135 -7.49 -4.85 7.84
N MET A 136 -8.30 -5.26 8.81
CA MET A 136 -8.90 -6.61 8.86
C MET A 136 -10.34 -6.65 8.34
N GLN A 137 -10.90 -5.52 7.93
CA GLN A 137 -12.24 -5.47 7.35
C GLN A 137 -12.17 -5.54 5.82
N ILE A 138 -13.05 -6.35 5.24
CA ILE A 138 -13.21 -6.45 3.79
C ILE A 138 -13.94 -5.21 3.29
N LEU A 139 -13.31 -4.46 2.39
CA LEU A 139 -13.94 -3.34 1.69
C LEU A 139 -14.93 -3.87 0.65
N SER A 140 -16.14 -3.30 0.61
CA SER A 140 -17.18 -3.73 -0.32
C SER A 140 -16.87 -3.31 -1.76
N ARG A 141 -17.47 -4.04 -2.72
CA ARG A 141 -17.49 -3.66 -4.13
C ARG A 141 -17.94 -2.21 -4.35
N ASN A 142 -18.93 -1.75 -3.59
CA ASN A 142 -19.43 -0.37 -3.70
C ASN A 142 -18.37 0.63 -3.24
N PHE A 143 -17.69 0.36 -2.12
CA PHE A 143 -16.58 1.21 -1.67
C PHE A 143 -15.47 1.32 -2.73
N LEU A 144 -15.03 0.18 -3.27
CA LEU A 144 -13.95 0.15 -4.28
C LEU A 144 -14.32 0.98 -5.52
N ARG A 145 -15.56 0.84 -6.01
CA ARG A 145 -16.07 1.60 -7.16
C ARG A 145 -16.23 3.08 -6.86
N SER A 146 -16.72 3.43 -5.67
CA SER A 146 -16.92 4.82 -5.26
C SER A 146 -15.60 5.55 -4.99
N TYR A 147 -14.59 4.86 -4.45
CA TYR A 147 -13.28 5.44 -4.22
C TYR A 147 -12.53 5.67 -5.53
N GLY A 148 -12.56 4.70 -6.44
CA GLY A 148 -12.05 4.85 -7.81
C GLY A 148 -10.53 4.94 -7.97
N ASN A 149 -9.77 5.02 -6.88
CA ASN A 149 -8.32 5.06 -6.86
C ASN A 149 -7.73 3.73 -6.34
N ASP A 150 -6.41 3.57 -6.50
CA ASP A 150 -5.71 2.36 -6.10
C ASP A 150 -5.71 2.18 -4.56
N ILE A 151 -5.71 0.92 -4.13
CA ILE A 151 -5.61 0.54 -2.72
C ILE A 151 -4.54 -0.54 -2.60
N ILE A 152 -3.51 -0.29 -1.79
CA ILE A 152 -2.42 -1.24 -1.55
C ILE A 152 -2.65 -1.94 -0.22
N ASN A 153 -2.67 -3.27 -0.23
CA ASN A 153 -2.84 -4.10 0.95
C ASN A 153 -1.60 -4.94 1.25
N ILE A 154 -1.36 -5.22 2.53
CA ILE A 154 -0.39 -6.22 2.98
C ILE A 154 -1.12 -7.47 3.47
N HIS A 155 -0.91 -8.57 2.76
CA HIS A 155 -1.33 -9.90 3.18
C HIS A 155 -0.20 -10.62 3.90
N HIS A 156 -0.54 -11.33 4.98
CA HIS A 156 0.42 -12.15 5.73
C HIS A 156 0.62 -13.49 5.01
N GLY A 157 1.84 -13.82 4.62
CA GLY A 157 2.11 -15.03 3.85
C GLY A 157 2.26 -14.78 2.34
N LEU A 158 2.73 -15.83 1.66
CA LEU A 158 2.73 -15.88 0.20
C LEU A 158 1.35 -16.26 -0.26
N LEU A 159 0.71 -15.42 -1.06
CA LEU A 159 -0.49 -15.82 -1.77
C LEU A 159 -0.12 -16.85 -2.85
N PRO A 160 -0.88 -17.97 -3.01
CA PRO A 160 -2.08 -18.37 -2.28
C PRO A 160 -1.78 -19.45 -1.22
N SER A 161 -1.38 -19.09 0.01
CA SER A 161 -1.12 -20.08 1.07
C SER A 161 -1.61 -19.61 2.45
N PHE A 162 -2.15 -20.56 3.23
CA PHE A 162 -2.73 -20.41 4.59
C PHE A 162 -3.94 -19.46 4.69
N LYS A 163 -5.15 -20.01 4.52
CA LYS A 163 -6.43 -19.30 4.73
C LYS A 163 -6.93 -19.49 6.17
N GLY A 164 -7.65 -18.50 6.73
CA GLY A 164 -8.37 -18.62 7.99
C GLY A 164 -7.75 -17.88 9.18
N SER A 165 -8.24 -18.14 10.40
CA SER A 165 -7.84 -17.41 11.62
C SER A 165 -6.49 -17.88 12.17
N HIS A 166 -5.68 -16.99 12.75
CA HIS A 166 -4.38 -17.29 13.38
C HIS A 166 -3.32 -17.91 12.43
N PRO A 167 -3.08 -17.29 11.27
CA PRO A 167 -2.17 -17.78 10.23
C PRO A 167 -0.75 -18.07 10.75
N SER A 168 -0.18 -17.18 11.57
CA SER A 168 1.18 -17.34 12.09
C SER A 168 1.31 -18.55 13.02
N LYS A 169 0.28 -18.83 13.82
CA LYS A 169 0.25 -20.00 14.70
C LYS A 169 0.13 -21.28 13.87
N GLN A 170 -0.74 -21.30 12.86
CA GLN A 170 -0.86 -22.45 11.94
C GLN A 170 0.46 -22.73 11.22
N ALA A 171 1.12 -21.70 10.69
CA ALA A 171 2.40 -21.85 10.01
C ALA A 171 3.51 -22.33 10.97
N PHE A 172 3.52 -21.85 12.22
CA PHE A 172 4.43 -22.32 13.26
C PHE A 172 4.21 -23.80 13.59
N GLU A 173 2.96 -24.20 13.84
CA GLU A 173 2.58 -25.60 14.15
C GLU A 173 2.81 -26.55 12.98
N ALA A 174 2.62 -26.08 11.74
CA ALA A 174 2.94 -26.83 10.52
C ALA A 174 4.46 -27.02 10.31
N GLY A 175 5.31 -26.34 11.09
CA GLY A 175 6.75 -26.49 11.03
C GLY A 175 7.36 -26.01 9.71
N VAL A 176 6.76 -24.99 9.08
CA VAL A 176 7.27 -24.41 7.83
C VAL A 176 8.73 -23.96 7.98
N LYS A 177 9.47 -23.89 6.87
CA LYS A 177 10.87 -23.44 6.84
C LYS A 177 11.05 -22.06 6.19
N LEU A 178 9.97 -21.55 5.61
CA LEU A 178 9.87 -20.23 5.01
C LEU A 178 8.52 -19.62 5.41
N ILE A 179 8.55 -18.34 5.71
CA ILE A 179 7.37 -17.49 5.85
C ILE A 179 7.41 -16.43 4.75
N GLY A 180 6.25 -15.83 4.45
CA GLY A 180 6.11 -14.84 3.39
C GLY A 180 5.31 -13.63 3.80
N ALA A 181 5.35 -12.61 2.96
CA ALA A 181 4.40 -11.51 2.95
C ALA A 181 4.16 -11.08 1.50
N THR A 182 2.94 -10.67 1.19
CA THR A 182 2.55 -10.25 -0.17
C THR A 182 1.86 -8.89 -0.11
N SER A 183 2.42 -7.90 -0.79
CA SER A 183 1.73 -6.64 -1.04
C SER A 183 1.08 -6.67 -2.41
N HIS A 184 -0.18 -6.25 -2.50
CA HIS A 184 -0.95 -6.32 -3.73
C HIS A 184 -1.97 -5.18 -3.81
N PHE A 185 -2.44 -4.90 -5.02
CA PHE A 185 -3.60 -4.04 -5.20
C PHE A 185 -4.87 -4.75 -4.73
N VAL A 186 -5.79 -4.04 -4.08
CA VAL A 186 -7.10 -4.58 -3.69
C VAL A 186 -8.03 -4.55 -4.90
N THR A 187 -8.68 -5.68 -5.16
CA THR A 187 -9.74 -5.83 -6.15
C THR A 187 -11.03 -6.30 -5.47
N GLU A 188 -12.10 -6.48 -6.24
CA GLU A 188 -13.36 -7.03 -5.71
C GLU A 188 -13.18 -8.44 -5.14
N GLU A 189 -12.23 -9.21 -5.66
CA GLU A 189 -11.90 -10.55 -5.19
C GLU A 189 -10.85 -10.50 -4.08
N LEU A 190 -11.23 -11.03 -2.92
CA LEU A 190 -10.44 -10.95 -1.69
C LEU A 190 -9.06 -11.62 -1.87
N ASP A 191 -8.01 -10.86 -1.59
CA ASP A 191 -6.61 -11.30 -1.67
C ASP A 191 -6.21 -11.87 -3.06
N GLU A 192 -6.87 -11.46 -4.14
CA GLU A 192 -6.58 -11.92 -5.52
C GLU A 192 -6.12 -10.82 -6.47
N GLY A 193 -5.95 -9.59 -5.99
CA GLY A 193 -5.53 -8.49 -6.85
C GLY A 193 -4.05 -8.58 -7.27
N PRO A 194 -3.65 -7.79 -8.28
CA PRO A 194 -2.29 -7.86 -8.82
C PRO A 194 -1.21 -7.64 -7.76
N ILE A 195 -0.28 -8.60 -7.69
CA ILE A 195 0.84 -8.58 -6.74
C ILE A 195 1.82 -7.48 -7.11
N ILE A 196 2.21 -6.68 -6.13
CA ILE A 196 3.22 -5.62 -6.26
C ILE A 196 4.59 -6.12 -5.79
N GLU A 197 4.62 -6.81 -4.65
CA GLU A 197 5.85 -7.25 -4.00
C GLU A 197 5.60 -8.53 -3.19
N GLN A 198 6.58 -9.44 -3.19
CA GLN A 198 6.58 -10.61 -2.32
C GLN A 198 7.95 -10.78 -1.67
N MET A 199 7.94 -10.98 -0.36
CA MET A 199 9.16 -11.25 0.40
C MET A 199 9.03 -12.55 1.16
N VAL A 200 10.17 -13.22 1.36
CA VAL A 200 10.28 -14.45 2.15
C VAL A 200 11.37 -14.35 3.20
N GLU A 201 11.16 -15.01 4.34
CA GLU A 201 12.17 -15.14 5.38
C GLU A 201 12.27 -16.59 5.86
N ARG A 202 13.49 -17.02 6.23
CA ARG A 202 13.73 -18.36 6.75
C ARG A 202 13.38 -18.46 8.24
N VAL A 203 12.65 -19.52 8.57
CA VAL A 203 12.35 -19.93 9.94
C VAL A 203 12.85 -21.35 10.17
N SER A 204 13.12 -21.70 11.43
CA SER A 204 13.71 -22.98 11.80
C SER A 204 13.09 -23.53 13.08
N HIS A 205 13.44 -24.78 13.42
CA HIS A 205 13.04 -25.40 14.69
C HIS A 205 13.60 -24.69 15.94
N LYS A 206 14.54 -23.74 15.77
CA LYS A 206 15.08 -22.92 16.86
C LYS A 206 14.20 -21.71 17.17
N ASP A 207 13.30 -21.35 16.26
CA ASP A 207 12.33 -20.28 16.50
C ASP A 207 11.26 -20.77 17.49
N ASN A 208 10.91 -19.91 18.43
CA ASN A 208 9.69 -20.09 19.23
C ASN A 208 8.56 -19.24 18.62
N LEU A 209 7.34 -19.35 19.14
CA LEU A 209 6.20 -18.63 18.58
C LEU A 209 6.42 -17.10 18.58
N GLN A 210 7.08 -16.56 19.59
CA GLN A 210 7.36 -15.13 19.68
C GLN A 210 8.35 -14.67 18.60
N SER A 211 9.49 -15.37 18.43
CA SER A 211 10.46 -15.03 17.40
C SER A 211 9.91 -15.24 15.99
N PHE A 212 9.05 -16.24 15.81
CA PHE A 212 8.33 -16.48 14.56
C PHE A 212 7.41 -15.32 14.20
N VAL A 213 6.56 -14.87 15.13
CA VAL A 213 5.67 -13.72 14.92
C VAL A 213 6.48 -12.46 14.63
N GLN A 214 7.57 -12.21 15.36
CA GLN A 214 8.42 -11.05 15.12
C GLN A 214 9.02 -11.03 13.71
N LYS A 215 9.48 -12.18 13.20
CA LYS A 215 9.95 -12.31 11.81
C LYS A 215 8.84 -12.04 10.80
N SER A 216 7.65 -12.61 11.02
CA SER A 216 6.46 -12.37 10.18
C SER A 216 6.12 -10.89 10.10
N GLU A 217 6.02 -10.21 11.25
CA GLU A 217 5.73 -8.78 11.31
C GLU A 217 6.83 -7.94 10.67
N ASN A 218 8.11 -8.33 10.81
CA ASN A 218 9.22 -7.67 10.15
C ASN A 218 9.17 -7.80 8.63
N LEU A 219 8.78 -8.98 8.13
CA LEU A 219 8.65 -9.25 6.71
C LEU A 219 7.51 -8.43 6.09
N GLU A 220 6.36 -8.34 6.79
CA GLU A 220 5.21 -7.54 6.35
C GLU A 220 5.52 -6.05 6.26
N LYS A 221 6.20 -5.49 7.28
CA LYS A 221 6.68 -4.09 7.27
C LYS A 221 7.52 -3.79 6.04
N GLN A 222 8.52 -4.64 5.79
CA GLN A 222 9.46 -4.47 4.68
C GLN A 222 8.76 -4.60 3.32
N CYS A 223 7.89 -5.60 3.17
CA CYS A 223 7.13 -5.84 1.96
C CYS A 223 6.21 -4.66 1.62
N LEU A 224 5.42 -4.18 2.60
CA LEU A 224 4.52 -3.05 2.40
C LEU A 224 5.26 -1.76 2.06
N ARG A 225 6.36 -1.48 2.78
CA ARG A 225 7.19 -0.30 2.51
C ARG A 225 7.81 -0.35 1.12
N SER A 226 8.32 -1.52 0.69
CA SER A 226 8.86 -1.71 -0.66
C SER A 226 7.79 -1.44 -1.73
N ALA A 227 6.60 -2.02 -1.56
CA ALA A 227 5.49 -1.86 -2.48
C ALA A 227 5.05 -0.39 -2.65
N ILE A 228 4.87 0.34 -1.54
CA ILE A 228 4.47 1.75 -1.59
C ILE A 228 5.55 2.59 -2.27
N ARG A 229 6.83 2.34 -1.95
CA ARG A 229 7.95 3.06 -2.57
C ARG A 229 7.99 2.81 -4.08
N SER A 230 7.96 1.56 -4.53
CA SER A 230 7.97 1.22 -5.95
C SER A 230 6.76 1.81 -6.69
N TYR A 231 5.58 1.83 -6.05
CA TYR A 231 4.41 2.49 -6.60
C TYR A 231 4.60 4.01 -6.75
N CYS A 232 5.11 4.69 -5.72
CA CYS A 232 5.36 6.14 -5.75
C CYS A 232 6.45 6.55 -6.74
N GLU A 233 7.43 5.67 -6.98
CA GLU A 233 8.51 5.85 -7.96
C GLU A 233 8.08 5.48 -9.39
N LEU A 234 6.79 5.19 -9.63
CA LEU A 234 6.25 4.75 -10.93
C LEU A 234 6.92 3.48 -11.48
N ARG A 235 7.49 2.65 -10.61
CA ARG A 235 8.11 1.37 -10.98
C ARG A 235 7.11 0.23 -11.11
N VAL A 236 5.84 0.44 -10.77
CA VAL A 236 4.82 -0.60 -10.77
C VAL A 236 3.66 -0.16 -11.65
N LEU A 237 3.33 -0.96 -12.66
CA LEU A 237 2.16 -0.76 -13.51
C LEU A 237 1.26 -2.00 -13.44
N PRO A 238 -0.02 -1.87 -13.07
CA PRO A 238 -0.99 -2.95 -13.27
C PRO A 238 -1.06 -3.35 -14.75
N TYR A 239 -1.09 -4.65 -15.00
CA TYR A 239 -1.21 -5.23 -16.32
C TYR A 239 -2.15 -6.44 -16.31
N GLU A 240 -3.07 -6.49 -17.28
CA GLU A 240 -4.19 -7.44 -17.27
C GLU A 240 -4.96 -7.35 -15.93
N GLU A 241 -5.77 -8.35 -15.61
CA GLU A 241 -6.59 -8.33 -14.40
C GLU A 241 -5.79 -8.69 -13.12
N LYS A 242 -4.69 -9.43 -13.25
CA LYS A 242 -4.02 -10.10 -12.11
C LYS A 242 -2.50 -9.90 -12.02
N LYS A 243 -1.88 -9.09 -12.89
CA LYS A 243 -0.42 -8.97 -12.95
C LYS A 243 0.02 -7.52 -12.79
N THR A 244 1.29 -7.36 -12.45
CA THR A 244 1.98 -6.07 -12.52
C THR A 244 3.24 -6.23 -13.35
N VAL A 245 3.66 -5.14 -13.95
CA VAL A 245 5.02 -4.97 -14.47
C VAL A 245 5.78 -4.15 -13.44
N VAL A 246 6.91 -4.67 -12.96
CA VAL A 246 7.78 -4.02 -11.99
C VAL A 246 9.13 -3.71 -12.67
N PHE A 247 9.57 -2.45 -12.65
CA PHE A 247 10.78 -1.93 -13.31
C PHE A 247 11.99 -1.76 -12.37
#